data_AF-A0A924BLG9-F1
#
_entry.id   AF-A0A924BLG9-F1
#
_cell.length_a   1.000
_cell.length_b   1.000
_cell.length_c   1.000
_cell.angle_alpha   90.00
_cell.angle_beta   90.00
_cell.angle_gamma   90.00
#
_symmetry.space_group_name_H-M   'P 1'
#
loop_
_entity.id
_entity.type
_entity.pdbx_description
1 polymer ?
#
loop_
_entity_poly.entity_id
_entity_poly.type
_entity_poly.pdbx_seq_one_letter_code
_entity_poly.pdbx_strand_id
1 'polypeptide(L)'
;MIRLAGIDAPELDQPWGKKAKWALFDLCKGQIVRAELDGSMSYDRTVATCYLPDGRNLSVEMVTMGMALDWAKFSGGIYPGFEPAGIRKKLWRVEARHRGQFPPQPRSSPG
;
A
#
# COMPACT_ATOMS: atom_id res chain seq x y z
N MET A 1 -6.61 4.61 12.21
CA MET A 1 -6.40 3.68 11.06
C MET A 1 -4.95 3.81 10.61
N ILE A 2 -4.27 2.69 10.31
CA ILE A 2 -2.85 2.65 9.91
C ILE A 2 -2.72 2.57 8.38
N ARG A 3 -1.69 3.20 7.81
CA ARG A 3 -1.24 2.96 6.43
C ARG A 3 0.02 2.10 6.43
N LEU A 4 0.04 1.06 5.59
CA LEU A 4 1.23 0.22 5.41
C LEU A 4 2.37 1.04 4.80
N ALA A 5 3.57 0.89 5.37
CA ALA A 5 4.76 1.62 4.97
C ALA A 5 5.24 1.22 3.57
N GLY A 6 5.64 2.23 2.78
CA GLY A 6 6.40 2.07 1.54
C GLY A 6 5.66 1.48 0.34
N ILE A 7 4.35 1.23 0.42
CA ILE A 7 3.59 0.64 -0.68
C ILE A 7 2.38 1.50 -1.09
N ASP A 8 1.93 1.29 -2.32
CA ASP A 8 0.73 1.92 -2.83
C ASP A 8 -0.21 0.91 -3.47
N ALA A 9 -1.45 0.89 -3.01
CA ALA A 9 -2.50 -0.01 -3.49
C ALA A 9 -3.52 0.77 -4.33
N PRO A 10 -4.25 0.11 -5.25
CA PRO A 10 -5.37 0.72 -5.95
C PRO A 10 -6.47 1.13 -4.95
N GLU A 11 -7.04 2.31 -5.14
CA GLU A 11 -8.18 2.78 -4.35
C GLU A 11 -9.42 1.90 -4.62
N LEU A 12 -10.40 1.90 -3.71
CA LEU A 12 -11.56 0.98 -3.78
C LEU A 12 -12.40 1.10 -5.06
N ASP A 13 -12.44 2.30 -5.65
CA ASP A 13 -13.13 2.62 -6.90
C ASP A 13 -12.29 2.33 -8.15
N GLN A 14 -11.01 1.97 -8.00
CA GLN A 14 -10.12 1.61 -9.09
C GLN A 14 -10.22 0.10 -9.40
N PRO A 15 -9.86 -0.29 -10.64
CA PRO A 15 -9.65 -1.70 -10.96
C PRO A 15 -8.71 -2.34 -9.94
N TRP A 16 -9.06 -3.54 -9.48
CA TRP A 16 -8.34 -4.31 -8.46
C TRP A 16 -8.38 -3.74 -7.03
N GLY A 17 -8.97 -2.56 -6.78
CA GLY A 17 -9.10 -1.96 -5.44
C GLY A 17 -9.79 -2.86 -4.42
N LYS A 18 -10.98 -3.37 -4.76
CA LYS A 18 -11.71 -4.33 -3.92
C LYS A 18 -10.90 -5.60 -3.67
N LYS A 19 -10.17 -6.10 -4.67
CA LYS A 19 -9.35 -7.32 -4.54
C LYS A 19 -8.16 -7.09 -3.61
N ALA A 20 -7.50 -5.94 -3.71
CA ALA A 20 -6.41 -5.55 -2.80
C ALA A 20 -6.90 -5.42 -1.35
N LYS A 21 -8.07 -4.80 -1.14
CA LYS A 21 -8.72 -4.75 0.18
C LYS A 21 -8.93 -6.14 0.76
N TRP A 22 -9.55 -7.05 0.00
CA TRP A 22 -9.85 -8.39 0.48
C TRP A 22 -8.59 -9.22 0.71
N ALA A 23 -7.56 -9.09 -0.13
CA ALA A 23 -6.28 -9.75 0.09
C ALA A 23 -5.64 -9.34 1.43
N LEU A 24 -5.60 -8.03 1.74
CA LEU A 24 -5.09 -7.56 3.03
C LEU A 24 -5.96 -8.06 4.19
N PHE A 25 -7.28 -8.03 4.03
CA PHE A 25 -8.21 -8.54 5.03
C PHE A 25 -7.98 -10.02 5.32
N ASP A 26 -7.89 -10.86 4.28
CA ASP A 26 -7.70 -12.31 4.42
C ASP A 26 -6.33 -12.64 5.04
N LEU A 27 -5.29 -11.82 4.77
CA LEU A 27 -3.98 -11.95 5.39
C LEU A 27 -4.00 -11.75 6.91
N CYS A 28 -4.77 -10.77 7.41
CA CYS A 28 -4.68 -10.34 8.81
C CYS A 28 -5.92 -10.62 9.66
N LYS A 29 -7.04 -11.06 9.06
CA LYS A 29 -8.28 -11.34 9.80
C LYS A 29 -8.03 -12.41 10.86
N GLY A 30 -8.38 -12.09 12.09
CA GLY A 30 -8.22 -13.00 13.23
C GLY A 30 -6.78 -13.14 13.73
N GLN A 31 -5.84 -12.36 13.17
CA GLN A 31 -4.44 -12.36 13.59
C GLN A 31 -4.14 -11.15 14.49
N ILE A 32 -3.19 -11.32 15.41
CA ILE A 32 -2.60 -10.19 16.15
C ILE A 32 -1.49 -9.61 15.26
N VAL A 33 -1.72 -8.41 14.74
CA VAL A 33 -0.74 -7.71 13.89
C VAL A 33 0.13 -6.80 14.75
N ARG A 34 1.45 -6.99 14.67
CA ARG A 34 2.41 -6.07 15.28
C ARG A 34 2.68 -4.91 14.33
N ALA A 35 2.45 -3.69 14.77
CA ALA A 35 2.74 -2.48 13.99
C ALA A 35 3.96 -1.75 14.57
N GLU A 36 4.97 -1.54 13.75
CA GLU A 36 6.16 -0.74 14.07
C GLU A 36 6.02 0.63 13.41
N LEU A 37 5.85 1.66 14.22
CA LEU A 37 5.68 3.04 13.78
C LEU A 37 7.06 3.69 13.61
N ASP A 38 7.27 4.39 12.50
CA ASP A 38 8.47 5.20 12.26
C ASP A 38 8.27 6.69 12.63
N GLY A 39 7.08 7.03 13.14
CA GLY A 39 6.68 8.41 13.46
C GLY A 39 6.15 9.21 12.27
N SER A 40 6.16 8.65 11.06
CA SER A 40 5.68 9.34 9.86
C SER A 40 4.15 9.26 9.71
N MET A 41 3.62 10.24 9.00
CA MET A 41 2.19 10.41 8.76
C MET A 41 1.92 10.49 7.25
N SER A 42 0.87 9.80 6.81
CA SER A 42 0.29 9.92 5.48
C SER A 42 -1.09 10.55 5.60
N TYR A 43 -1.15 11.85 5.32
CA TYR A 43 -2.32 12.69 5.63
C TYR A 43 -2.63 12.65 7.15
N ASP A 44 -3.80 12.18 7.52
CA ASP A 44 -4.31 12.04 8.88
C ASP A 44 -4.06 10.63 9.48
N ARG A 45 -3.30 9.78 8.79
CA ARG A 45 -3.05 8.39 9.20
C ARG A 45 -1.59 8.14 9.52
N THR A 46 -1.35 7.44 10.60
CA THR A 46 -0.02 6.93 10.98
C THR A 46 0.45 5.87 10.00
N VAL A 47 1.72 5.96 9.62
CA VAL A 47 2.39 4.95 8.80
C VAL A 47 3.06 3.93 9.72
N ALA A 48 3.00 2.66 9.36
CA ALA A 48 3.69 1.60 10.09
C ALA A 48 4.12 0.45 9.17
N THR A 49 5.21 -0.19 9.54
CA THR A 49 5.55 -1.52 9.03
C THR A 49 4.83 -2.55 9.89
N CYS A 50 3.99 -3.37 9.27
CA CYS A 50 3.12 -4.30 9.98
C CYS A 50 3.52 -5.74 9.73
N TYR A 51 3.53 -6.55 10.80
CA TYR A 51 3.95 -7.94 10.77
C TYR A 51 2.86 -8.88 11.29
N LEU A 52 2.75 -10.04 10.65
CA LEU A 52 1.99 -11.18 11.14
C LEU A 52 2.73 -11.89 12.29
N PRO A 53 2.03 -12.74 13.07
CA PRO A 53 2.67 -13.48 14.17
C PRO A 53 3.85 -14.37 13.75
N ASP A 54 3.84 -14.84 12.51
CA ASP A 54 4.91 -15.65 11.90
C ASP A 54 6.10 -14.82 11.38
N GLY A 55 6.07 -13.50 11.58
CA GLY A 55 7.14 -12.58 11.17
C GLY A 55 7.02 -12.04 9.75
N ARG A 56 6.04 -12.48 8.95
CA ARG A 56 5.84 -11.93 7.59
C ARG A 56 5.44 -10.47 7.62
N ASN A 57 6.02 -9.68 6.72
CA ASN A 57 5.75 -8.26 6.56
C ASN A 57 4.58 -8.05 5.58
N LEU A 58 3.48 -7.43 6.05
CA LEU A 58 2.28 -7.23 5.25
C LEU A 58 2.51 -6.37 3.99
N SER A 59 3.43 -5.40 4.01
CA SER A 59 3.77 -4.64 2.81
C SER A 59 4.41 -5.54 1.74
N VAL A 60 5.33 -6.42 2.15
CA VAL A 60 5.99 -7.39 1.26
C VAL A 60 4.98 -8.36 0.68
N GLU A 61 4.08 -8.92 1.50
CA GLU A 61 3.04 -9.85 1.04
C GLU A 61 2.12 -9.18 -0.01
N MET A 62 1.69 -7.94 0.25
CA MET A 62 0.82 -7.20 -0.66
C MET A 62 1.48 -6.90 -2.02
N VAL A 63 2.78 -6.57 -2.02
CA VAL A 63 3.55 -6.38 -3.26
C VAL A 63 3.73 -7.72 -3.98
N THR A 64 4.12 -8.77 -3.25
CA THR A 64 4.33 -10.13 -3.80
C THR A 64 3.06 -10.69 -4.45
N MET A 65 1.89 -10.44 -3.87
CA MET A 65 0.59 -10.85 -4.44
C MET A 65 0.16 -10.00 -5.64
N GLY A 66 0.89 -8.94 -5.98
CA GLY A 66 0.51 -7.99 -7.02
C GLY A 66 -0.80 -7.26 -6.68
N MET A 67 -0.95 -6.87 -5.41
CA MET A 67 -2.06 -6.08 -4.88
C MET A 67 -1.63 -4.67 -4.47
N ALA A 68 -0.32 -4.40 -4.44
CA ALA A 68 0.27 -3.08 -4.28
C ALA A 68 1.55 -2.98 -5.13
N LEU A 69 2.01 -1.75 -5.36
CA LEU A 69 3.32 -1.46 -5.95
C LEU A 69 4.27 -0.94 -4.86
N ASP A 70 5.56 -1.17 -5.05
CA ASP A 70 6.58 -0.44 -4.33
C ASP A 70 6.47 1.05 -4.66
N TRP A 71 6.42 1.87 -3.61
CA TRP A 71 6.52 3.31 -3.74
C TRP A 71 7.90 3.77 -3.27
N ALA A 72 8.89 3.66 -4.16
CA ALA A 72 10.30 3.96 -3.90
C ALA A 72 10.55 5.29 -3.16
N LYS A 73 9.73 6.32 -3.41
CA LYS A 73 9.75 7.61 -2.70
C LYS A 73 9.66 7.46 -1.17
N PHE A 74 8.90 6.48 -0.69
CA PHE A 74 8.64 6.23 0.72
C PHE A 74 9.30 4.95 1.24
N SER A 75 9.50 3.95 0.39
CA SER A 75 10.16 2.70 0.78
C SER A 75 11.69 2.76 0.73
N GLY A 76 12.26 3.74 0.02
CA GLY A 76 13.68 3.74 -0.33
C GLY A 76 14.05 2.69 -1.39
N GLY A 77 13.05 2.10 -2.08
CA GLY A 77 13.28 1.13 -3.15
C GLY A 77 13.59 -0.28 -2.65
N ILE A 78 13.10 -0.67 -1.47
CA ILE A 78 13.36 -2.00 -0.89
C ILE A 78 12.39 -3.08 -1.38
N TYR A 79 11.22 -2.72 -1.92
CA TYR A 79 10.22 -3.67 -2.39
C TYR A 79 10.16 -3.99 -3.91
N PRO A 80 10.87 -3.30 -4.85
CA PRO A 80 10.77 -3.62 -6.29
C PRO A 80 11.06 -5.08 -6.63
N GLY A 81 11.96 -5.75 -5.89
CA GLY A 81 12.29 -7.16 -6.12
C GLY A 81 11.15 -8.15 -5.84
N PHE A 82 10.09 -7.71 -5.14
CA PHE A 82 8.91 -8.53 -4.86
C PHE A 82 7.78 -8.30 -5.88
N GLU A 83 7.90 -7.31 -6.76
CA GLU A 83 6.86 -7.00 -7.74
C GLU A 83 6.74 -8.11 -8.80
N PRO A 84 5.55 -8.72 -8.99
CA PRO A 84 5.35 -9.68 -10.07
C PRO A 84 5.56 -9.04 -11.45
N ALA A 85 6.08 -9.82 -12.40
CA ALA A 85 6.28 -9.34 -13.77
C ALA A 85 4.98 -8.73 -14.36
N GLY A 86 5.10 -7.53 -14.94
CA GLY A 86 3.97 -6.82 -15.55
C GLY A 86 2.98 -6.17 -14.58
N ILE A 87 3.22 -6.21 -13.25
CA ILE A 87 2.26 -5.69 -12.27
C ILE A 87 1.98 -4.19 -12.45
N ARG A 88 2.99 -3.39 -12.81
CA ARG A 88 2.84 -1.94 -13.05
C ARG A 88 1.93 -1.63 -14.23
N LYS A 89 1.85 -2.51 -15.23
CA LYS A 89 0.88 -2.41 -16.33
C LYS A 89 -0.53 -2.77 -15.86
N LYS A 90 -0.68 -3.78 -15.00
CA LYS A 90 -1.96 -4.17 -14.41
C LYS A 90 -2.51 -3.10 -13.46
N LEU A 91 -1.66 -2.51 -12.62
CA LEU A 91 -1.98 -1.45 -11.66
C LEU A 91 -1.67 -0.06 -12.24
N TRP A 92 -2.02 0.17 -13.50
CA TRP A 92 -1.62 1.38 -14.24
C TRP A 92 -2.05 2.70 -13.57
N ARG A 93 -3.15 2.71 -12.81
CA ARG A 93 -3.58 3.91 -12.07
C ARG A 93 -2.66 4.25 -10.90
N VAL A 94 -2.15 3.24 -10.21
CA VAL A 94 -1.14 3.39 -9.15
C VAL A 94 0.17 3.88 -9.76
N GLU A 95 0.60 3.26 -10.87
CA GLU A 95 1.79 3.68 -11.60
C GLU A 95 1.68 5.13 -12.14
N ALA A 96 0.52 5.51 -12.68
CA ALA A 96 0.28 6.89 -13.13
C ALA A 96 0.44 7.89 -11.98
N ARG A 97 -0.11 7.57 -10.80
CA ARG A 97 0.06 8.37 -9.58
C ARG A 97 1.53 8.49 -9.16
N HIS A 98 2.30 7.41 -9.25
CA HIS A 98 3.75 7.46 -9.00
C HIS A 98 4.49 8.41 -9.96
N ARG A 99 3.99 8.56 -11.19
CA ARG A 99 4.51 9.50 -12.21
C ARG A 99 3.95 10.92 -12.08
N GLY A 100 3.16 11.22 -11.05
CA GLY A 100 2.53 12.53 -10.85
C GLY A 100 1.35 12.81 -11.79
N GLN A 101 0.89 11.81 -12.53
CA GLN A 101 -0.31 11.87 -13.37
C GLN A 101 -1.47 11.44 -12.47
N PHE A 102 -2.43 12.32 -12.19
CA PHE A 102 -3.43 12.22 -11.10
C PHE A 102 -2.92 12.68 -9.71
N PRO A 103 -2.59 13.97 -9.53
CA PRO A 103 -2.40 14.52 -8.19
C PRO A 103 -3.69 14.31 -7.37
N PRO A 104 -3.59 14.10 -6.05
CA PRO A 104 -4.76 14.04 -5.20
C PRO A 104 -5.59 15.32 -5.39
N GLN A 105 -6.91 15.17 -5.51
CA GLN A 105 -7.81 16.32 -5.62
C GLN A 105 -7.54 17.26 -4.44
N PRO A 106 -7.40 18.58 -4.66
CA PRO A 106 -7.28 19.54 -3.56
C PRO A 106 -8.52 19.41 -2.67
N ARG A 107 -8.33 19.38 -1.35
CA ARG A 107 -9.47 19.33 -0.41
C ARG A 107 -10.33 20.56 -0.64
N SER A 108 -11.62 20.36 -0.87
CA SER A 108 -12.62 21.40 -0.60
C SER A 108 -12.49 21.76 0.89
N SER A 109 -12.09 23.01 1.16
CA SER A 109 -12.06 23.56 2.52
C SER A 109 -13.44 23.40 3.18
N PRO A 110 -13.53 23.02 4.47
CA PRO A 110 -14.77 23.20 5.19
C PRO A 110 -15.00 24.73 5.30
N GLY A 111 -16.14 25.18 4.78
CA GLY A 111 -16.64 26.53 5.00
C GLY A 111 -17.29 26.68 6.36
#